data_AF-A0A563VZ50-F1
#
_entry.id   AF-A0A563VZ50-F1
#
_cell.length_a   1.000
_cell.length_b   1.000
_cell.length_c   1.000
_cell.angle_alpha   90.00
_cell.angle_beta   90.00
_cell.angle_gamma   90.00
#
_symmetry.space_group_name_H-M   'P 1'
#
loop_
_entity.id
_entity.type
_entity.pdbx_description
1 polymer ?
#
loop_
_entity_poly.entity_id
_entity_poly.type
_entity_poly.pdbx_seq_one_letter_code
_entity_poly.pdbx_strand_id
1 'polypeptide(L)'
;MKTFFTRWSIRNPVITVALYIGVLILSVLTLIVIPVRMMPYVQSPLVAVITRTPGSSPMEVETYISKPIEQRMTVLDGVRFVRSSSQQDLSIVTVQFAWGGDVDKAVRDVQSVMKSAEGDLPIDGINTRSYWVLPIDPLNRPVLTLALKAEDWDRVKLREFADNTLVDRLTSVQDVQSVFITGGYRRQLQVNVARQKLAAYGLSILQVRDAIDNLNRYC
;
A
#
# COMPACT_ATOMS: atom_id res chain seq x y z
N MET A 1 22.25 55.52 -2.35
CA MET A 1 20.99 54.79 -2.07
C MET A 1 20.79 54.44 -0.59
N LYS A 2 21.83 54.03 0.17
CA LYS A 2 21.69 53.62 1.58
C LYS A 2 21.14 54.68 2.55
N THR A 3 21.46 55.97 2.35
CA THR A 3 21.00 57.07 3.22
C THR A 3 19.57 57.56 2.93
N PHE A 4 18.98 57.14 1.81
CA PHE A 4 17.66 57.57 1.38
C PHE A 4 16.55 57.00 2.28
N PHE A 5 16.58 55.69 2.54
CA PHE A 5 15.60 55.01 3.41
C PHE A 5 15.63 55.54 4.84
N THR A 6 16.82 55.81 5.38
CA THR A 6 16.99 56.38 6.72
C THR A 6 16.43 57.80 6.81
N ARG A 7 16.78 58.67 5.84
CA ARG A 7 16.26 60.05 5.81
C ARG A 7 14.75 60.10 5.60
N TRP A 8 14.21 59.22 4.75
CA TRP A 8 12.76 59.17 4.46
C TRP A 8 11.95 58.67 5.66
N SER A 9 12.45 57.67 6.39
CA SER A 9 11.80 57.13 7.59
C SER A 9 11.81 58.14 8.75
N ILE A 10 12.90 58.91 8.90
CA ILE A 10 12.97 59.98 9.92
C ILE A 10 12.01 61.14 9.57
N ARG A 11 11.80 61.41 8.27
CA ARG A 11 10.94 62.51 7.81
C ARG A 11 9.44 62.19 7.89
N ASN A 12 9.06 60.91 7.87
CA ASN A 12 7.65 60.46 7.88
C ASN A 12 7.36 59.47 9.02
N PRO A 13 7.49 59.88 10.30
CA PRO A 13 7.42 58.97 11.45
C PRO A 13 6.07 58.24 11.56
N VAL A 14 4.97 58.90 11.20
CA VAL A 14 3.62 58.32 11.26
C VAL A 14 3.46 57.14 10.29
N ILE A 15 3.95 57.30 9.05
CA ILE A 15 3.88 56.25 8.02
C ILE A 15 4.77 55.06 8.41
N THR A 16 5.97 55.33 8.95
CA THR A 16 6.88 54.30 9.42
C THR A 16 6.29 53.49 10.57
N VAL A 17 5.68 54.13 11.57
CA VAL A 17 5.03 53.44 12.69
C VAL A 17 3.82 52.62 12.21
N ALA A 18 2.98 53.19 11.35
CA ALA A 18 1.83 52.47 10.79
C ALA A 18 2.26 51.21 10.00
N LEU A 19 3.35 51.30 9.24
CA LEU A 19 3.91 50.17 8.52
C LEU A 19 4.41 49.06 9.47
N TYR A 20 5.12 49.42 10.55
CA TYR A 20 5.55 48.44 11.56
C TYR A 20 4.37 47.79 12.29
N ILE A 21 3.32 48.55 12.61
CA ILE A 21 2.08 48.01 13.18
C ILE A 21 1.42 47.04 12.20
N GLY A 22 1.35 47.39 10.92
CA GLY A 22 0.83 46.51 9.87
C GLY A 22 1.61 45.19 9.76
N VAL A 23 2.94 45.26 9.79
CA VAL A 23 3.82 44.07 9.78
C VAL A 23 3.63 43.23 11.04
N LEU A 24 3.47 43.85 12.22
CA LEU A 24 3.19 43.14 13.47
C LEU A 24 1.87 42.38 13.40
N ILE A 25 0.79 43.04 12.94
CA ILE A 25 -0.52 42.41 12.78
C ILE A 25 -0.42 41.23 11.80
N LEU A 26 0.23 41.43 10.65
CA LEU A 26 0.43 40.37 9.67
C LEU A 26 1.24 39.20 10.25
N SER A 27 2.26 39.49 11.06
CA SER A 27 3.11 38.48 11.71
C SER A 27 2.32 37.62 12.69
N VAL A 28 1.49 38.25 13.53
CA VAL A 28 0.62 37.55 14.49
C VAL A 28 -0.42 36.69 13.76
N LEU A 29 -1.07 37.24 12.72
CA LEU A 29 -2.01 36.48 11.91
C LEU A 29 -1.35 35.26 11.25
N THR A 30 -0.15 35.45 10.71
CA THR A 30 0.62 34.37 10.08
C THR A 30 1.00 33.28 11.08
N LEU A 31 1.39 33.64 12.30
CA LEU A 31 1.71 32.66 13.36
C LEU A 31 0.51 31.80 13.76
N ILE A 32 -0.71 32.33 13.69
CA ILE A 32 -1.94 31.59 14.02
C ILE A 32 -2.37 30.69 12.86
N VAL A 33 -2.12 31.09 11.61
CA VAL A 33 -2.56 30.37 10.41
C VAL A 33 -1.57 29.29 9.95
N ILE A 34 -0.28 29.40 10.29
CA ILE A 34 0.71 28.40 9.87
C ILE A 34 0.37 27.03 10.47
N PRO A 35 0.16 25.99 9.64
CA PRO A 35 -0.08 24.64 10.13
C PRO A 35 1.20 24.08 10.76
N VAL A 36 1.16 23.80 12.05
CA VAL A 36 2.26 23.12 12.75
C VAL A 36 2.21 21.63 12.42
N ARG A 37 3.26 21.11 11.78
CA ARG A 37 3.42 19.68 11.51
C ARG A 37 4.58 19.13 12.35
N MET A 38 4.36 18.02 13.04
CA MET A 38 5.41 17.35 13.84
C MET A 38 6.54 16.78 12.99
N MET A 39 6.26 16.49 11.71
CA MET A 39 7.22 16.02 10.72
C MET A 39 7.00 16.77 9.40
N PRO A 40 8.06 17.29 8.75
CA PRO A 40 7.93 17.81 7.40
C PRO A 40 7.52 16.66 6.47
N TYR A 41 6.46 16.86 5.69
CA TYR A 41 6.05 15.88 4.68
C TYR A 41 7.09 15.91 3.56
N VAL A 42 7.88 14.83 3.45
CA VAL A 42 8.74 14.59 2.31
C VAL A 42 8.18 13.37 1.60
N GLN A 43 7.71 13.56 0.36
CA GLN A 43 7.16 12.47 -0.41
C GLN A 43 8.25 11.41 -0.62
N SER A 44 7.99 10.19 -0.16
CA SER A 44 8.94 9.10 -0.21
C SER A 44 9.02 8.54 -1.65
N PRO A 45 10.21 8.46 -2.28
CA PRO A 45 10.39 7.93 -3.61
C PRO A 45 10.48 6.39 -3.57
N LEU A 46 9.60 5.75 -2.81
CA LEU A 46 9.57 4.30 -2.59
C LEU A 46 8.29 3.71 -3.16
N VAL A 47 8.42 2.67 -3.99
CA VAL A 47 7.31 1.91 -4.52
C VAL A 47 7.49 0.43 -4.14
N ALA A 48 6.45 -0.17 -3.57
CA ALA A 48 6.41 -1.59 -3.25
C ALA A 48 5.62 -2.36 -4.30
N VAL A 49 6.17 -3.49 -4.72
CA VAL A 49 5.47 -4.57 -5.40
C VAL A 49 5.28 -5.69 -4.39
N ILE A 50 4.03 -6.01 -4.08
CA ILE A 50 3.67 -7.07 -3.15
C ILE A 50 3.04 -8.20 -3.96
N THR A 51 3.62 -9.38 -3.91
CA THR A 51 3.12 -10.56 -4.63
C THR A 51 2.79 -11.66 -3.63
N ARG A 52 1.57 -12.21 -3.69
CA ARG A 52 1.18 -13.35 -2.85
C ARG A 52 1.36 -14.66 -3.61
N THR A 53 1.95 -15.64 -2.94
CA THR A 53 2.23 -16.98 -3.50
C THR A 53 1.98 -18.05 -2.43
N PRO A 54 0.72 -18.29 -2.05
CA PRO A 54 0.38 -19.23 -0.99
C PRO A 54 0.81 -20.65 -1.35
N GLY A 55 1.44 -21.31 -0.38
CA GLY A 55 2.01 -22.65 -0.50
C GLY A 55 3.49 -22.69 -0.89
N SER A 56 4.14 -21.54 -1.08
CA SER A 56 5.56 -21.48 -1.45
C SER A 56 6.48 -21.24 -0.24
N SER A 57 7.60 -21.96 -0.22
CA SER A 57 8.65 -21.75 0.79
C SER A 57 9.40 -20.44 0.53
N PRO A 58 10.02 -19.80 1.55
CA PRO A 58 10.76 -18.54 1.36
C PRO A 58 11.85 -18.62 0.28
N MET A 59 12.52 -19.78 0.15
CA MET A 59 13.59 -20.01 -0.83
C MET A 59 13.05 -20.08 -2.26
N GLU A 60 11.89 -20.72 -2.45
CA GLU A 60 11.20 -20.76 -3.74
C GLU A 60 10.68 -19.37 -4.12
N VAL A 61 10.09 -18.65 -3.17
CA VAL A 61 9.63 -17.26 -3.39
C VAL A 61 10.79 -16.38 -3.81
N GLU A 62 11.94 -16.48 -3.16
CA GLU A 62 13.12 -15.72 -3.55
C GLU A 62 13.55 -16.03 -4.99
N THR A 63 13.67 -17.32 -5.31
CA THR A 63 14.25 -17.77 -6.57
C THR A 63 13.32 -17.54 -7.76
N TYR A 64 12.04 -17.84 -7.59
CA TYR A 64 11.08 -17.86 -8.69
C TYR A 64 10.22 -16.60 -8.78
N ILE A 65 10.16 -15.77 -7.73
CA ILE A 65 9.30 -14.58 -7.70
C ILE A 65 10.12 -13.31 -7.48
N SER A 66 10.80 -13.20 -6.34
CA SER A 66 11.50 -11.97 -5.95
C SER A 66 12.65 -11.61 -6.90
N LYS A 67 13.50 -12.59 -7.26
CA LYS A 67 14.66 -12.36 -8.16
C LYS A 67 14.26 -11.91 -9.57
N PRO A 68 13.32 -12.58 -10.27
CA PRO A 68 12.84 -12.12 -11.57
C PRO A 68 12.26 -10.70 -11.51
N ILE A 69 11.44 -10.40 -10.49
CA ILE A 69 10.87 -9.07 -10.32
C ILE A 69 11.98 -8.02 -10.10
N GLU A 70 12.92 -8.30 -9.19
CA GLU A 70 14.05 -7.41 -8.91
C GLU A 70 14.87 -7.11 -10.17
N GLN A 71 15.19 -8.12 -10.97
CA GLN A 71 15.94 -7.95 -12.23
C GLN A 71 15.19 -7.11 -13.26
N ARG A 72 13.86 -7.22 -13.32
CA ARG A 72 13.05 -6.41 -14.24
C ARG A 72 12.98 -4.94 -13.77
N MET A 73 12.97 -4.71 -12.45
CA MET A 73 12.90 -3.36 -11.88
C MET A 73 14.18 -2.54 -12.04
N THR A 74 15.35 -3.16 -12.22
CA THR A 74 16.60 -2.42 -12.42
C THR A 74 16.69 -1.71 -13.77
N VAL A 75 15.84 -2.08 -14.74
CA VAL A 75 15.76 -1.46 -16.07
C VAL A 75 15.06 -0.10 -16.03
N LEU A 76 14.31 0.20 -14.96
CA LEU A 76 13.61 1.46 -14.79
C LEU A 76 14.60 2.62 -14.61
N ASP A 77 14.32 3.72 -15.31
CA ASP A 77 15.12 4.94 -15.20
C ASP A 77 14.93 5.61 -13.84
N GLY A 78 16.00 6.20 -13.30
CA GLY A 78 15.98 6.89 -12.01
C GLY A 78 15.90 5.97 -10.78
N VAL A 79 16.04 4.65 -10.93
CA VAL A 79 16.16 3.71 -9.80
C VAL A 79 17.51 3.87 -9.12
N ARG A 80 17.50 4.08 -7.80
CA ARG A 80 18.69 4.16 -6.97
C ARG A 80 19.08 2.80 -6.40
N PHE A 81 18.09 2.05 -5.92
CA PHE A 81 18.28 0.67 -5.48
C PHE A 81 16.97 -0.10 -5.49
N VAL A 82 17.07 -1.41 -5.60
CA VAL A 82 15.97 -2.35 -5.45
C VAL A 82 16.30 -3.26 -4.27
N ARG A 83 15.32 -3.53 -3.41
CA ARG A 83 15.47 -4.45 -2.29
C ARG A 83 14.29 -5.40 -2.26
N SER A 84 14.55 -6.70 -2.20
CA SER A 84 13.53 -7.72 -2.02
C SER A 84 13.52 -8.29 -0.60
N SER A 85 12.35 -8.70 -0.13
CA SER A 85 12.13 -9.45 1.09
C SER A 85 11.16 -10.58 0.79
N SER A 86 11.67 -11.81 0.92
CA SER A 86 10.92 -13.04 0.65
C SER A 86 10.55 -13.69 1.98
N GLN A 87 9.26 -13.94 2.16
CA GLN A 87 8.71 -14.66 3.30
C GLN A 87 7.87 -15.82 2.77
N GLN A 88 7.48 -16.74 3.65
CA GLN A 88 6.52 -17.76 3.27
C GLN A 88 5.26 -17.09 2.75
N ASP A 89 4.74 -17.58 1.62
CA ASP A 89 3.52 -17.09 0.98
C ASP A 89 3.55 -15.65 0.43
N LEU A 90 4.65 -14.91 0.59
CA LEU A 90 4.70 -13.47 0.32
C LEU A 90 6.08 -13.01 -0.18
N SER A 91 6.07 -12.28 -1.30
CA SER A 91 7.22 -11.51 -1.80
C SER A 91 6.94 -10.01 -1.71
N ILE A 92 7.89 -9.25 -1.19
CA ILE A 92 7.84 -7.78 -1.16
C ILE A 92 9.10 -7.25 -1.85
N VAL A 93 8.93 -6.63 -3.01
CA VAL A 93 10.02 -5.95 -3.74
C VAL A 93 9.83 -4.44 -3.62
N THR A 94 10.80 -3.76 -3.03
CA THR A 94 10.82 -2.31 -2.85
C THR A 94 11.78 -1.68 -3.84
N VAL A 95 11.27 -0.77 -4.66
CA VAL A 95 12.04 0.03 -5.62
C VAL A 95 12.18 1.43 -5.06
N GLN A 96 13.43 1.89 -4.88
CA GLN A 96 13.73 3.26 -4.51
C GLN A 96 14.17 4.06 -5.73
N PHE A 97 13.47 5.16 -5.99
CA PHE A 97 13.82 6.15 -7.01
C PHE A 97 14.65 7.29 -6.42
N ALA A 98 15.21 8.13 -7.29
CA ALA A 98 15.84 9.38 -6.91
C ALA A 98 14.84 10.35 -6.25
N TRP A 99 15.33 11.15 -5.30
CA TRP A 99 14.53 12.19 -4.64
C TRP A 99 14.15 13.31 -5.62
N GLY A 100 12.97 13.89 -5.44
CA GLY A 100 12.48 15.00 -6.28
C GLY A 100 11.78 14.57 -7.57
N GLY A 101 11.59 13.27 -7.78
CA GLY A 101 10.78 12.73 -8.89
C GLY A 101 9.28 12.66 -8.58
N ASP A 102 8.48 12.47 -9.63
CA ASP A 102 7.04 12.21 -9.53
C ASP A 102 6.80 10.75 -9.11
N VAL A 103 6.26 10.55 -7.90
CA VAL A 103 5.96 9.21 -7.36
C VAL A 103 4.84 8.53 -8.13
N ASP A 104 3.86 9.27 -8.65
CA ASP A 104 2.77 8.69 -9.44
C ASP A 104 3.30 8.17 -10.79
N LYS A 105 4.26 8.89 -11.37
CA LYS A 105 4.99 8.40 -12.54
C LYS A 105 5.76 7.11 -12.20
N ALA A 106 6.51 7.11 -11.10
CA ALA A 106 7.25 5.93 -10.66
C ALA A 106 6.34 4.72 -10.44
N VAL A 107 5.16 4.90 -9.86
CA VAL A 107 4.16 3.83 -9.69
C VAL A 107 3.68 3.30 -11.05
N ARG A 108 3.37 4.17 -12.00
CA ARG A 108 2.96 3.76 -13.36
C ARG A 108 4.07 3.02 -14.10
N ASP A 109 5.32 3.47 -13.97
CA ASP A 109 6.47 2.85 -14.60
C ASP A 109 6.70 1.44 -14.03
N VAL A 110 6.64 1.29 -12.69
CA VAL A 110 6.71 -0.02 -12.02
C VAL A 110 5.56 -0.93 -12.43
N GLN A 111 4.32 -0.42 -12.51
CA GLN A 111 3.16 -1.20 -12.97
C GLN A 111 3.34 -1.70 -14.41
N SER A 112 3.86 -0.87 -15.30
CA SER A 112 4.13 -1.22 -16.70
C SER A 112 5.16 -2.35 -16.83
N VAL A 113 6.27 -2.23 -16.09
CA VAL A 113 7.31 -3.27 -16.06
C VAL A 113 6.80 -4.55 -15.42
N MET A 114 6.06 -4.46 -14.31
CA MET A 114 5.45 -5.63 -13.66
C MET A 114 4.52 -6.38 -14.61
N LYS A 115 3.68 -5.66 -15.35
CA LYS A 115 2.78 -6.28 -16.33
C LYS A 115 3.52 -7.04 -17.43
N SER A 116 4.72 -6.58 -17.80
CA SER A 116 5.57 -7.27 -18.77
C SER A 116 6.36 -8.42 -18.15
N ALA A 117 6.69 -8.33 -16.85
CA ALA A 117 7.38 -9.36 -16.08
C ALA A 117 6.45 -10.51 -15.65
N GLU A 118 5.13 -10.33 -15.71
CA GLU A 118 4.14 -11.34 -15.32
C GLU A 118 4.32 -12.66 -16.07
N GLY A 119 4.79 -12.62 -17.33
CA GLY A 119 5.07 -13.81 -18.13
C GLY A 119 6.31 -14.61 -17.71
N ASP A 120 7.22 -14.02 -16.92
CA ASP A 120 8.42 -14.70 -16.41
C ASP A 120 8.15 -15.43 -15.08
N LEU A 121 7.05 -15.10 -14.41
CA LEU A 121 6.67 -15.72 -13.14
C LEU A 121 6.09 -17.11 -13.42
N PRO A 122 6.45 -18.15 -12.63
CA PRO A 122 5.88 -19.48 -12.82
C PRO A 122 4.35 -19.43 -12.76
N ILE A 123 3.71 -19.98 -13.79
CA ILE A 123 2.25 -20.06 -13.94
C ILE A 123 1.64 -21.17 -13.07
N ASP A 124 2.48 -21.99 -12.43
CA ASP A 124 2.05 -23.16 -11.66
C ASP A 124 1.58 -22.77 -10.25
N GLY A 125 0.45 -22.09 -10.19
CA GLY A 125 -0.22 -21.77 -8.95
C GLY A 125 -1.37 -20.83 -9.21
N ILE A 126 -2.58 -21.28 -8.89
CA ILE A 126 -3.87 -20.57 -8.98
C ILE A 126 -3.84 -19.18 -8.26
N ASN A 127 -2.75 -18.81 -7.59
CA ASN A 127 -2.68 -17.71 -6.65
C ASN A 127 -1.60 -16.64 -6.90
N THR A 128 -0.70 -16.79 -7.89
CA THR A 128 0.35 -15.76 -8.17
C THR A 128 -0.21 -14.51 -8.88
N ARG A 129 -1.48 -14.53 -9.30
CA ARG A 129 -2.10 -13.44 -10.09
C ARG A 129 -2.32 -12.13 -9.31
N SER A 130 -2.31 -12.18 -7.98
CA SER A 130 -2.57 -10.99 -7.18
C SER A 130 -1.25 -10.37 -6.74
N TYR A 131 -0.75 -9.44 -7.57
CA TYR A 131 0.25 -8.47 -7.14
C TYR A 131 -0.40 -7.10 -6.91
N TRP A 132 0.18 -6.32 -6.01
CA TRP A 132 -0.19 -4.94 -5.75
C TRP A 132 1.04 -4.06 -5.93
N VAL A 133 0.89 -2.97 -6.67
CA VAL A 133 1.90 -1.91 -6.76
C VAL A 133 1.39 -0.71 -5.99
N LEU A 134 2.10 -0.35 -4.93
CA LEU A 134 1.67 0.68 -3.99
C LEU A 134 2.85 1.62 -3.67
N PRO A 135 2.65 2.94 -3.65
CA PRO A 135 3.64 3.84 -3.10
C PRO A 135 3.77 3.60 -1.59
N ILE A 136 5.00 3.60 -1.08
CA ILE A 136 5.25 3.50 0.36
C ILE A 136 5.31 4.91 0.93
N ASP A 137 4.29 5.29 1.69
CA ASP A 137 4.27 6.52 2.46
C ASP A 137 4.54 6.21 3.95
N PRO A 138 5.70 6.59 4.51
CA PRO A 138 6.03 6.35 5.92
C PRO A 138 5.16 7.15 6.90
N LEU A 139 4.43 8.15 6.40
CA LEU A 139 3.47 8.95 7.16
C LEU A 139 2.05 8.40 7.08
N ASN A 140 1.80 7.39 6.23
CA ASN A 140 0.51 6.70 6.17
C ASN A 140 0.36 5.72 7.34
N ARG A 141 0.17 6.31 8.53
CA ARG A 141 -0.11 5.57 9.77
C ARG A 141 -1.61 5.51 9.99
N PRO A 142 -2.13 4.41 10.58
CA PRO A 142 -3.55 4.32 10.92
C PRO A 142 -3.95 5.50 11.81
N VAL A 143 -4.90 6.32 11.34
CA VAL A 143 -5.48 7.43 12.11
C VAL A 143 -6.36 6.91 13.26
N LEU A 144 -7.04 5.78 13.01
CA LEU A 144 -7.91 5.13 13.97
C LEU A 144 -7.66 3.62 13.96
N THR A 145 -7.48 3.03 15.13
CA THR A 145 -7.40 1.58 15.31
C THR A 145 -8.52 1.15 16.25
N LEU A 146 -9.35 0.20 15.79
CA LEU A 146 -10.49 -0.31 16.55
C LEU A 146 -10.32 -1.79 16.84
N ALA A 147 -10.70 -2.21 18.04
CA ALA A 147 -10.82 -3.62 18.40
C ALA A 147 -12.31 -4.00 18.44
N LEU A 148 -12.69 -5.02 17.68
CA LEU A 148 -14.07 -5.51 17.64
C LEU A 148 -14.27 -6.59 18.69
N LYS A 149 -15.33 -6.46 19.50
CA LYS A 149 -15.79 -7.47 20.46
C LYS A 149 -17.30 -7.59 20.36
N ALA A 150 -17.80 -8.82 20.37
CA ALA A 150 -19.22 -9.13 20.45
C ALA A 150 -19.39 -10.33 21.40
N GLU A 151 -20.42 -10.31 22.24
CA GLU A 151 -20.68 -11.38 23.22
C GLU A 151 -21.42 -12.56 22.59
N ASP A 152 -22.37 -12.30 21.68
CA ASP A 152 -23.22 -13.32 21.08
C ASP A 152 -22.76 -13.80 19.69
N TRP A 153 -21.61 -13.35 19.20
CA TRP A 153 -21.13 -13.69 17.85
C TRP A 153 -19.89 -14.56 17.90
N ASP A 154 -19.92 -15.63 17.09
CA ASP A 154 -18.70 -16.37 16.79
C ASP A 154 -17.69 -15.49 16.04
N ARG A 155 -16.41 -15.79 16.20
CA ARG A 155 -15.29 -15.04 15.62
C ARG A 155 -15.36 -15.00 14.09
N VAL A 156 -15.90 -16.05 13.46
CA VAL A 156 -16.11 -16.08 12.00
C VAL A 156 -17.19 -15.09 11.58
N LYS A 157 -18.34 -15.09 12.28
CA LYS A 157 -19.46 -14.18 12.01
C LYS A 157 -19.07 -12.71 12.25
N LEU A 158 -18.30 -12.45 13.32
CA LEU A 158 -17.76 -11.12 13.60
C LEU A 158 -16.80 -10.66 12.52
N ARG A 159 -15.93 -11.55 12.03
CA ARG A 159 -15.01 -11.25 10.92
C ARG A 159 -15.78 -10.95 9.63
N GLU A 160 -16.82 -11.72 9.32
CA GLU A 160 -17.66 -11.51 8.14
C GLU A 160 -18.42 -10.17 8.18
N PHE A 161 -18.98 -9.81 9.33
CA PHE A 161 -19.58 -8.47 9.52
C PHE A 161 -18.56 -7.35 9.34
N ALA A 162 -17.34 -7.54 9.87
CA ALA A 162 -16.27 -6.57 9.71
C ALA A 162 -15.90 -6.40 8.22
N ASP A 163 -15.66 -7.50 7.51
CA ASP A 163 -15.25 -7.51 6.11
C ASP A 163 -16.36 -6.97 5.17
N ASN A 164 -17.63 -7.32 5.39
CA ASN A 164 -18.72 -7.04 4.45
C ASN A 164 -19.60 -5.83 4.80
N THR A 165 -19.49 -5.27 6.01
CA THR A 165 -20.35 -4.15 6.43
C THR A 165 -19.55 -3.00 7.02
N LEU A 166 -18.62 -3.31 7.93
CA LEU A 166 -17.85 -2.28 8.61
C LEU A 166 -16.83 -1.62 7.67
N VAL A 167 -16.11 -2.42 6.88
CA VAL A 167 -15.17 -1.90 5.86
C VAL A 167 -15.88 -1.02 4.85
N ASP A 168 -17.00 -1.49 4.28
CA ASP A 168 -17.75 -0.74 3.27
C ASP A 168 -18.25 0.60 3.81
N ARG A 169 -18.80 0.61 5.04
CA ARG A 169 -19.26 1.84 5.69
C ARG A 169 -18.12 2.80 5.97
N LEU A 170 -17.00 2.33 6.51
CA LEU A 170 -15.86 3.20 6.82
C LEU A 170 -15.19 3.74 5.55
N THR A 171 -15.08 2.92 4.52
CA THR A 171 -14.50 3.32 3.23
C THR A 171 -15.39 4.32 2.49
N SER A 172 -16.71 4.32 2.76
CA SER A 172 -17.64 5.31 2.18
C SER A 172 -17.52 6.72 2.78
N VAL A 173 -16.83 6.88 3.90
CA VAL A 173 -16.60 8.19 4.52
C VAL A 173 -15.59 8.99 3.69
N GLN A 174 -15.90 10.26 3.45
CA GLN A 174 -15.01 11.16 2.72
C GLN A 174 -13.62 11.21 3.37
N ASP A 175 -12.58 11.23 2.54
CA ASP A 175 -11.15 11.25 2.93
C ASP A 175 -10.61 9.98 3.60
N VAL A 176 -11.36 8.88 3.62
CA VAL A 176 -10.82 7.56 4.02
C VAL A 176 -10.12 6.90 2.83
N GLN A 177 -8.80 6.81 2.89
CA GLN A 177 -8.00 6.18 1.82
C GLN A 177 -8.13 4.66 1.81
N SER A 178 -8.10 4.01 2.98
CA SER A 178 -8.13 2.56 3.08
C SER A 178 -8.49 2.09 4.49
N VAL A 179 -9.12 0.91 4.55
CA VAL A 179 -9.46 0.22 5.81
C VAL A 179 -8.94 -1.20 5.70
N PHE A 180 -8.12 -1.63 6.67
CA PHE A 180 -7.58 -2.98 6.72
C PHE A 180 -7.97 -3.65 8.03
N ILE A 181 -8.40 -4.91 7.96
CA ILE A 181 -8.75 -5.68 9.15
C ILE A 181 -7.68 -6.74 9.39
N THR A 182 -7.08 -6.70 10.58
CA THR A 182 -6.09 -7.67 11.05
C THR A 182 -6.72 -8.69 12.01
N GLY A 183 -6.25 -9.95 11.97
CA GLY A 183 -6.72 -11.03 12.85
C GLY A 183 -8.11 -11.61 12.52
N GLY A 184 -8.67 -12.38 13.44
CA GLY A 184 -9.95 -13.08 13.25
C GLY A 184 -9.86 -14.30 12.33
N TYR A 185 -10.99 -15.02 12.19
CA TYR A 185 -11.07 -16.23 11.37
C TYR A 185 -11.92 -15.96 10.14
N ARG A 186 -11.35 -16.18 8.95
CA ARG A 186 -12.09 -16.14 7.70
C ARG A 186 -12.77 -17.48 7.48
N ARG A 187 -14.02 -17.45 7.03
CA ARG A 187 -14.72 -18.66 6.60
C ARG A 187 -13.99 -19.25 5.38
N GLN A 188 -13.57 -20.50 5.50
CA GLN A 188 -12.93 -21.27 4.43
C GLN A 188 -13.71 -22.57 4.22
N LEU A 189 -14.02 -22.90 2.97
CA LEU A 189 -14.60 -24.18 2.60
C LEU A 189 -13.45 -25.15 2.28
N GLN A 190 -13.21 -26.11 3.17
CA GLN A 190 -12.17 -27.11 2.98
C GLN A 190 -12.80 -28.40 2.45
N VAL A 191 -12.36 -28.83 1.27
CA VAL A 191 -12.76 -30.12 0.68
C VAL A 191 -11.73 -31.16 1.07
N ASN A 192 -12.03 -31.91 2.13
CA ASN A 192 -11.15 -32.98 2.62
C ASN A 192 -11.41 -34.27 1.84
N VAL A 193 -10.48 -34.62 0.94
CA VAL A 193 -10.61 -35.78 0.07
C VAL A 193 -9.91 -37.00 0.65
N ALA A 194 -10.66 -38.09 0.83
CA ALA A 194 -10.10 -39.35 1.32
C ALA A 194 -9.39 -40.13 0.19
N ARG A 195 -8.07 -40.31 0.29
CA ARG A 195 -7.25 -41.01 -0.71
C ARG A 195 -7.76 -42.43 -1.03
N GLN A 196 -8.24 -43.16 -0.02
CA GLN A 196 -8.76 -44.52 -0.19
C GLN A 196 -10.03 -44.55 -1.06
N LYS A 197 -10.93 -43.56 -0.89
CA LYS A 197 -12.13 -43.44 -1.71
C LYS A 197 -11.77 -43.09 -3.15
N LEU A 198 -10.84 -42.16 -3.36
CA LEU A 198 -10.33 -41.84 -4.70
C LEU A 198 -9.82 -43.08 -5.43
N ALA A 199 -9.00 -43.88 -4.76
CA ALA A 199 -8.47 -45.12 -5.33
C ALA A 199 -9.58 -46.13 -5.66
N ALA A 200 -10.57 -46.30 -4.78
CA ALA A 200 -11.71 -47.19 -5.02
C ALA A 200 -12.57 -46.77 -6.22
N TYR A 201 -12.68 -45.46 -6.49
CA TYR A 201 -13.40 -44.91 -7.64
C TYR A 201 -12.52 -44.71 -8.88
N GLY A 202 -11.22 -45.03 -8.83
CA GLY A 202 -10.28 -44.79 -9.93
C GLY A 202 -10.10 -43.30 -10.28
N LEU A 203 -10.38 -42.40 -9.33
CA LEU A 203 -10.32 -40.94 -9.54
C LEU A 203 -8.99 -40.37 -9.08
N SER A 204 -8.46 -39.42 -9.84
CA SER A 204 -7.29 -38.63 -9.45
C SER A 204 -7.70 -37.40 -8.62
N ILE A 205 -6.79 -36.92 -7.77
CA ILE A 205 -7.03 -35.68 -7.02
C ILE A 205 -7.20 -34.47 -7.96
N LEU A 206 -6.52 -34.48 -9.10
CA LEU A 206 -6.62 -33.43 -10.12
C LEU A 206 -8.01 -33.40 -10.74
N GLN A 207 -8.62 -34.56 -11.00
CA GLN A 207 -9.99 -34.63 -11.51
C GLN A 207 -11.01 -34.05 -10.52
N VAL A 208 -10.81 -34.24 -9.21
CA VAL A 208 -11.68 -33.62 -8.19
C VAL A 208 -11.52 -32.10 -8.17
N ARG A 209 -10.28 -31.59 -8.25
CA ARG A 209 -10.01 -30.15 -8.35
C ARG A 209 -10.70 -29.56 -9.58
N ASP A 210 -10.48 -30.15 -10.75
CA ASP A 210 -11.00 -29.65 -12.01
C ASP A 210 -12.54 -29.70 -12.05
N ALA A 211 -13.15 -30.70 -11.42
CA ALA A 211 -14.61 -30.77 -11.27
C ALA A 211 -15.16 -29.62 -10.40
N ILE A 212 -14.50 -29.30 -9.28
CA ILE A 212 -14.89 -28.18 -8.41
C ILE A 212 -14.73 -26.85 -9.15
N ASP A 213 -13.60 -26.66 -9.84
CA ASP A 213 -13.31 -25.43 -10.58
C ASP A 213 -14.33 -25.18 -11.70
N ASN A 214 -14.77 -26.24 -12.40
CA ASN A 214 -15.79 -26.13 -13.44
C ASN A 214 -17.18 -25.79 -12.88
N LEU A 215 -17.55 -26.33 -11.71
CA LEU A 215 -18.83 -26.03 -11.08
C LEU A 215 -18.90 -24.59 -10.54
N ASN A 216 -17.77 -24.04 -10.06
CA ASN A 216 -17.70 -22.67 -9.55
C ASN A 216 -17.71 -21.58 -10.63
N ARG A 217 -17.61 -21.93 -11.92
CA ARG A 217 -17.72 -20.93 -13.02
C ARG A 217 -19.15 -20.45 -13.27
N TYR A 218 -20.15 -21.14 -12.72
CA TYR A 218 -21.58 -20.87 -12.97
C TYR A 218 -22.30 -20.16 -11.81
N CYS A 219 -21.57 -19.67 -10.81
CA CYS A 219 -22.10 -18.85 -9.72
C CYS A 219 -21.47 -17.46 -9.77
#